data_AF-A0A645H427-F1
#
_entry.id   AF-A0A645H427-F1
#
_cell.length_a   1.000
_cell.length_b   1.000
_cell.length_c   1.000
_cell.angle_alpha   90.00
_cell.angle_beta   90.00
_cell.angle_gamma   90.00
#
_symmetry.space_group_name_H-M   'P 1'
#
loop_
_entity.id
_entity.type
_entity.pdbx_description
1 polymer ?
#
loop_
_entity_poly.entity_id
_entity_poly.type
_entity_poly.pdbx_seq_one_letter_code
_entity_poly.pdbx_strand_id
1 'polypeptide(L)'
;MGRAYQKLGQAETATACFERASLGLSEPAGMMYYNDQPPEMIFYQGLARLALGDTSGANSRFNRLIDYAERHLNDHVQIDYFAVSLPDLQIFEEDLDVRNHVHCLFMRGLGLLGKGDAAGAEECFAQAQTLDPGHAGVQLHRGMHMG
;
A
#
# COMPACT_ATOMS: atom_id res chain seq x y z
N MET A 1 11.58 -13.38 -0.42
CA MET A 1 11.84 -14.74 0.12
C MET A 1 10.80 -15.75 -0.39
N GLY A 2 9.51 -15.66 -0.06
CA GLY A 2 8.49 -16.64 -0.50
C GLY A 2 8.41 -16.88 -2.02
N ARG A 3 8.28 -15.83 -2.84
CA ARG A 3 8.27 -15.96 -4.33
C ARG A 3 9.60 -16.49 -4.90
N ALA A 4 10.73 -16.25 -4.22
CA ALA A 4 12.02 -16.77 -4.66
C ALA A 4 12.11 -18.29 -4.37
N TYR A 5 11.68 -18.73 -3.19
CA TYR A 5 11.62 -20.16 -2.84
C TYR A 5 10.60 -20.93 -3.67
N GLN A 6 9.47 -20.31 -4.02
CA GLN A 6 8.47 -20.89 -4.91
C GLN A 6 9.03 -21.11 -6.32
N LYS A 7 9.82 -20.16 -6.85
CA LYS A 7 10.55 -20.32 -8.12
C LYS A 7 11.68 -21.36 -8.05
N LEU A 8 12.16 -21.68 -6.84
CA LEU A 8 13.19 -22.70 -6.59
C LEU A 8 12.60 -24.10 -6.30
N GLY A 9 11.28 -24.28 -6.40
CA GLY A 9 10.61 -25.57 -6.13
C GLY A 9 10.53 -25.94 -4.64
N GLN A 10 10.89 -25.04 -3.73
CA GLN A 10 10.89 -25.26 -2.28
C GLN A 10 9.55 -24.80 -1.68
N ALA A 11 8.50 -25.56 -2.00
CA ALA A 11 7.12 -25.22 -1.66
C ALA A 11 6.90 -25.04 -0.15
N GLU A 12 7.42 -25.94 0.70
CA GLU A 12 7.25 -25.85 2.15
C GLU A 12 7.93 -24.61 2.76
N THR A 13 9.11 -24.25 2.28
CA THR A 13 9.85 -23.07 2.76
C THR A 13 9.22 -21.77 2.26
N ALA A 14 8.62 -21.80 1.06
CA ALA A 14 7.81 -20.71 0.53
C ALA A 14 6.55 -20.51 1.39
N THR A 15 5.84 -21.59 1.70
CA THR A 15 4.66 -21.62 2.58
C THR A 15 4.97 -21.04 3.96
N ALA A 16 6.03 -21.50 4.65
CA ALA A 16 6.42 -20.95 5.96
C ALA A 16 6.77 -19.45 5.90
N CYS A 17 7.37 -18.99 4.79
CA CYS A 17 7.63 -17.58 4.58
C CYS A 17 6.34 -16.78 4.34
N PHE A 18 5.38 -17.34 3.63
CA PHE A 18 4.08 -16.72 3.35
C PHE A 18 3.18 -16.68 4.59
N GLU A 19 3.17 -17.74 5.39
CA GLU A 19 2.46 -17.79 6.68
C GLU A 19 2.98 -16.70 7.61
N ARG A 20 4.30 -16.57 7.77
CA ARG A 20 4.91 -15.49 8.55
C ARG A 20 4.55 -14.10 8.01
N ALA A 21 4.50 -13.94 6.69
CA ALA A 21 4.09 -12.67 6.08
C ALA A 21 2.60 -12.38 6.35
N SER A 22 1.73 -13.40 6.36
CA SER A 22 0.28 -13.28 6.51
C SER A 22 -0.22 -12.87 7.92
N LEU A 23 0.68 -12.91 8.92
CA LEU A 23 0.43 -12.62 10.33
C LEU A 23 0.65 -11.16 10.74
N GLY A 24 0.99 -10.27 9.80
CA GLY A 24 1.12 -8.84 10.08
C GLY A 24 -0.21 -8.15 10.38
N LEU A 25 -0.14 -6.92 10.89
CA LEU A 25 -1.31 -6.09 11.14
C LEU A 25 -2.07 -5.89 9.82
N SER A 26 -3.40 -5.88 9.92
CA SER A 26 -4.28 -5.95 8.75
C SER A 26 -4.98 -4.63 8.42
N GLU A 27 -4.73 -3.57 9.18
CA GLU A 27 -5.35 -2.25 9.00
C GLU A 27 -4.32 -1.23 8.53
N PRO A 28 -4.61 -0.44 7.49
CA PRO A 28 -3.79 0.71 7.13
C PRO A 28 -3.92 1.79 8.22
N ALA A 29 -2.81 2.41 8.59
CA ALA A 29 -2.80 3.51 9.55
C ALA A 29 -2.83 4.88 8.85
N GLY A 30 -3.32 5.90 9.58
CA GLY A 30 -3.31 7.32 9.18
C GLY A 30 -1.95 7.81 8.70
N MET A 31 -1.92 8.75 7.73
CA MET A 31 -0.70 9.46 7.31
C MET A 31 0.05 10.10 8.50
N MET A 32 -0.68 10.54 9.53
CA MET A 32 -0.12 11.10 10.77
C MET A 32 0.63 10.05 11.63
N TYR A 33 0.35 8.77 11.41
CA TYR A 33 0.98 7.61 12.05
C TYR A 33 1.86 6.84 11.05
N TYR A 34 2.74 7.57 10.35
CA TYR A 34 3.74 7.07 9.38
C TYR A 34 4.62 5.90 9.87
N ASN A 35 4.50 5.49 11.14
CA ASN A 35 5.20 4.37 11.77
C ASN A 35 4.45 3.03 11.75
N ASP A 36 3.20 2.98 11.31
CA ASP A 36 2.42 1.75 11.28
C ASP A 36 2.29 1.17 9.86
N GLN A 37 2.98 0.04 9.67
CA GLN A 37 3.02 -0.87 8.51
C GLN A 37 2.84 -0.26 7.09
N PRO A 38 3.90 -0.18 6.26
CA PRO A 38 3.76 0.25 4.86
C PRO A 38 2.65 -0.50 4.12
N PRO A 39 1.84 0.17 3.28
CA PRO A 39 0.70 -0.44 2.58
C PRO A 39 1.11 -1.62 1.70
N GLU A 40 2.36 -1.63 1.22
CA GLU A 40 2.99 -2.74 0.54
C GLU A 40 2.96 -4.03 1.37
N MET A 41 3.07 -3.96 2.70
CA MET A 41 3.00 -5.15 3.55
C MET A 41 1.62 -5.78 3.54
N ILE A 42 0.54 -4.98 3.54
CA ILE A 42 -0.83 -5.48 3.41
C ILE A 42 -1.03 -6.10 2.02
N PHE A 43 -0.45 -5.49 0.99
CA PHE A 43 -0.45 -6.05 -0.37
C PHE A 43 0.29 -7.40 -0.42
N TYR A 44 1.51 -7.49 0.13
CA TYR A 44 2.28 -8.73 0.16
C TYR A 44 1.67 -9.81 1.05
N GLN A 45 0.96 -9.44 2.12
CA GLN A 45 0.10 -10.35 2.88
C GLN A 45 -0.98 -10.97 2.00
N GLY A 46 -1.63 -10.15 1.17
CA GLY A 46 -2.64 -10.63 0.21
C GLY A 46 -2.04 -11.63 -0.78
N LEU A 47 -0.87 -11.32 -1.35
CA LEU A 47 -0.18 -12.24 -2.26
C LEU A 47 0.27 -13.53 -1.59
N ALA A 48 0.75 -13.45 -0.35
CA ALA A 48 1.09 -14.62 0.45
C ALA A 48 -0.13 -15.52 0.66
N ARG A 49 -1.29 -14.94 0.97
CA ARG A 49 -2.55 -15.69 1.13
C ARG A 49 -3.03 -16.32 -0.18
N LEU A 50 -2.89 -15.62 -1.32
CA LEU A 50 -3.15 -16.22 -2.63
C LEU A 50 -2.25 -17.45 -2.86
N ALA A 51 -0.96 -17.35 -2.53
CA ALA A 51 -0.03 -18.47 -2.67
C ALA A 51 -0.37 -19.67 -1.76
N LEU A 52 -1.06 -19.43 -0.64
CA LEU A 52 -1.58 -20.45 0.27
C LEU A 52 -2.98 -20.98 -0.12
N GLY A 53 -3.58 -20.46 -1.20
CA GLY A 53 -4.95 -20.79 -1.62
C GLY A 53 -6.07 -20.07 -0.85
N ASP A 54 -5.73 -19.21 0.11
CA ASP A 54 -6.68 -18.39 0.88
C ASP A 54 -7.11 -17.15 0.09
N THR A 55 -7.94 -17.38 -0.92
CA THR A 55 -8.43 -16.30 -1.80
C THR A 55 -9.30 -15.30 -1.04
N SER A 56 -10.07 -15.75 -0.05
CA SER A 56 -10.93 -14.88 0.77
C SER A 56 -10.09 -13.92 1.62
N GLY A 57 -9.09 -14.45 2.33
CA GLY A 57 -8.19 -13.63 3.15
C GLY A 57 -7.34 -12.68 2.31
N ALA A 58 -6.93 -13.08 1.10
CA ALA A 58 -6.26 -12.19 0.16
C ALA A 58 -7.15 -11.01 -0.25
N ASN A 59 -8.36 -11.29 -0.72
CA ASN A 59 -9.32 -10.26 -1.10
C ASN A 59 -9.66 -9.31 0.04
N SER A 60 -9.74 -9.82 1.28
CA SER A 60 -9.91 -8.98 2.47
C SER A 60 -8.78 -7.95 2.64
N ARG A 61 -7.52 -8.32 2.36
CA ARG A 61 -6.38 -7.39 2.44
C ARG A 61 -6.40 -6.35 1.33
N PHE A 62 -6.69 -6.77 0.10
CA PHE A 62 -6.78 -5.84 -1.02
C PHE A 62 -7.94 -4.86 -0.88
N ASN A 63 -9.10 -5.32 -0.43
CA ASN A 63 -10.24 -4.44 -0.16
C ASN A 63 -9.93 -3.43 0.93
N ARG A 64 -9.19 -3.81 2.00
CA ARG A 64 -8.80 -2.85 3.05
C ARG A 64 -7.93 -1.70 2.52
N LEU A 65 -7.04 -1.98 1.57
CA LEU A 65 -6.26 -0.93 0.91
C LEU A 65 -7.15 0.02 0.09
N ILE A 66 -8.10 -0.53 -0.66
CA ILE A 66 -9.05 0.26 -1.48
C ILE A 66 -9.97 1.09 -0.58
N ASP A 67 -10.61 0.46 0.40
CA ASP A 67 -11.56 1.10 1.31
C ASP A 67 -10.92 2.26 2.08
N TYR A 68 -9.67 2.07 2.53
CA TYR A 68 -8.93 3.13 3.21
C TYR A 68 -8.65 4.29 2.24
N ALA A 69 -8.09 3.99 1.07
CA ALA A 69 -7.79 5.00 0.08
C ALA A 69 -9.03 5.81 -0.32
N GLU A 70 -10.17 5.16 -0.55
CA GLU A 70 -11.42 5.84 -0.94
C GLU A 70 -11.98 6.74 0.16
N ARG A 71 -11.82 6.35 1.43
CA ARG A 71 -12.26 7.17 2.58
C ARG A 71 -11.40 8.41 2.76
N HIS A 72 -10.10 8.30 2.53
CA HIS A 72 -9.11 9.31 2.90
C HIS A 72 -8.58 10.13 1.71
N LEU A 73 -8.97 9.82 0.46
CA LEU A 73 -8.43 10.45 -0.75
C LEU A 73 -8.54 11.99 -0.77
N ASN A 74 -9.60 12.52 -0.15
CA ASN A 74 -9.93 13.94 -0.13
C ASN A 74 -9.82 14.54 1.28
N ASP A 75 -9.18 13.83 2.21
CA ASP A 75 -8.96 14.36 3.55
C ASP A 75 -7.99 15.55 3.48
N HIS A 76 -8.33 16.60 4.23
CA HIS A 76 -7.45 17.72 4.46
C HIS A 76 -6.52 17.40 5.64
N VAL A 77 -5.23 17.23 5.36
CA VAL A 77 -4.24 16.76 6.35
C VAL A 77 -3.56 17.96 6.97
N GLN A 78 -3.91 18.24 8.22
CA GLN A 78 -3.25 19.25 9.05
C GLN A 78 -2.49 18.58 10.19
N ILE A 79 -1.34 19.16 10.55
CA ILE A 79 -0.61 18.78 11.76
C ILE A 79 -1.11 19.70 12.87
N ASP A 80 -1.77 19.16 13.89
CA ASP A 80 -2.12 19.91 15.10
C ASP A 80 -0.84 20.26 15.89
N TYR A 81 -0.25 21.40 15.57
CA TYR A 81 0.90 21.99 16.28
C TYR A 81 0.47 22.60 17.63
N PHE A 82 -0.03 21.78 18.56
CA PHE A 82 -0.41 22.24 19.90
C PHE A 82 0.55 21.84 21.04
N ALA A 83 1.69 21.20 20.76
CA ALA A 83 2.56 20.67 21.82
C ALA A 83 3.99 21.24 21.92
N VAL A 84 4.52 22.01 20.96
CA VAL A 84 5.83 22.67 21.14
C VAL A 84 5.99 23.87 20.21
N SER A 85 6.43 25.00 20.77
CA SER A 85 6.78 26.23 20.04
C SER A 85 7.95 26.01 19.08
N LEU A 86 7.67 25.76 17.80
CA LEU A 86 8.62 25.88 16.70
C LEU A 86 8.00 26.77 15.63
N PRO A 87 8.29 28.09 15.62
CA PRO A 87 7.62 29.06 14.75
C PRO A 87 7.99 28.95 13.26
N ASP A 88 8.96 28.11 12.88
CA ASP A 88 9.62 28.20 11.57
C ASP A 88 9.56 26.93 10.72
N LEU A 89 8.70 25.95 11.06
CA LEU A 89 8.47 24.81 10.17
C LEU A 89 7.15 24.98 9.43
N GLN A 90 7.15 25.89 8.46
CA GLN A 90 6.10 26.01 7.45
C GLN A 90 6.19 24.80 6.50
N ILE A 91 5.95 23.59 7.01
CA ILE A 91 5.54 22.49 6.13
C ILE A 91 4.17 22.94 5.62
N PHE A 92 4.12 23.33 4.35
CA PHE A 92 2.91 23.87 3.75
C PHE A 92 1.81 22.79 3.81
N GLU A 93 0.66 23.14 4.37
CA GLU A 93 -0.51 22.24 4.46
C GLU A 93 -0.91 21.69 3.08
N GLU A 94 -0.73 22.50 2.03
CA GLU A 94 -0.91 22.09 0.63
C GLU A 94 -0.03 20.90 0.23
N ASP A 95 1.20 20.80 0.75
CA ASP A 95 2.09 19.66 0.48
C ASP A 95 1.60 18.38 1.20
N LEU A 96 0.92 18.51 2.34
CA LEU A 96 0.39 17.37 3.10
C LEU A 96 -0.83 16.76 2.42
N ASP A 97 -1.72 17.58 1.88
CA ASP A 97 -2.86 17.12 1.07
C ASP A 97 -2.41 16.39 -0.19
N VAL A 98 -1.44 16.97 -0.92
CA VAL A 98 -0.90 16.34 -2.13
C VAL A 98 -0.25 14.99 -1.79
N ARG A 99 0.52 14.93 -0.70
CA ARG A 99 1.11 13.67 -0.22
C ARG A 99 0.04 12.64 0.16
N ASN A 100 -1.01 13.07 0.86
CA ASN A 100 -2.13 12.21 1.21
C ASN A 100 -2.83 11.64 -0.03
N HIS A 101 -3.06 12.49 -1.01
CA HIS A 101 -3.65 12.10 -2.27
C HIS A 101 -2.80 11.07 -3.01
N VAL A 102 -1.48 11.32 -3.13
CA VAL A 102 -0.52 10.37 -3.72
C VAL A 102 -0.52 9.04 -2.97
N HIS A 103 -0.51 9.08 -1.64
CA HIS A 103 -0.51 7.88 -0.80
C HIS A 103 -1.80 7.05 -0.98
N CYS A 104 -2.96 7.71 -1.00
CA CYS A 104 -4.24 7.06 -1.24
C CYS A 104 -4.31 6.44 -2.63
N LEU A 105 -3.87 7.16 -3.68
CA LEU A 105 -3.78 6.62 -5.04
C LEU A 105 -2.87 5.38 -5.09
N PHE A 106 -1.72 5.42 -4.41
CA PHE A 106 -0.82 4.28 -4.34
C PHE A 106 -1.45 3.07 -3.64
N MET A 107 -2.13 3.27 -2.50
CA MET A 107 -2.85 2.20 -1.79
C MET A 107 -3.97 1.58 -2.63
N ARG A 108 -4.79 2.42 -3.27
CA ARG A 108 -5.86 1.96 -4.17
C ARG A 108 -5.27 1.15 -5.33
N GLY A 109 -4.17 1.63 -5.92
CA GLY A 109 -3.46 0.93 -6.99
C GLY A 109 -2.96 -0.45 -6.57
N LEU A 110 -2.35 -0.58 -5.38
CA LEU A 110 -1.91 -1.86 -4.83
C LEU A 110 -3.09 -2.83 -4.62
N GLY A 111 -4.21 -2.34 -4.08
CA GLY A 111 -5.41 -3.15 -3.88
C GLY A 111 -6.02 -3.65 -5.19
N LEU A 112 -6.18 -2.78 -6.19
CA LEU A 112 -6.68 -3.14 -7.51
C LEU A 112 -5.75 -4.14 -8.21
N LEU A 113 -4.44 -3.89 -8.14
CA LEU A 113 -3.42 -4.79 -8.68
C LEU A 113 -3.54 -6.18 -8.04
N GLY A 114 -3.68 -6.26 -6.72
CA GLY A 114 -3.86 -7.52 -5.99
C GLY A 114 -5.12 -8.29 -6.39
N LYS A 115 -6.19 -7.59 -6.78
CA LYS A 115 -7.43 -8.18 -7.28
C LYS A 115 -7.38 -8.57 -8.77
N GLY A 116 -6.27 -8.29 -9.45
CA GLY A 116 -6.10 -8.55 -10.89
C GLY A 116 -6.64 -7.45 -11.80
N ASP A 117 -7.11 -6.33 -11.25
CA ASP A 117 -7.50 -5.16 -12.05
C ASP A 117 -6.27 -4.31 -12.40
N ALA A 118 -5.51 -4.81 -13.37
CA ALA A 118 -4.28 -4.16 -13.82
C ALA A 118 -4.53 -2.78 -14.46
N ALA A 119 -5.68 -2.60 -15.14
CA ALA A 119 -6.02 -1.33 -15.78
C ALA A 119 -6.30 -0.25 -14.73
N GLY A 120 -7.17 -0.54 -13.75
CA GLY A 120 -7.46 0.39 -12.66
C GLY A 120 -6.23 0.67 -11.78
N ALA A 121 -5.36 -0.32 -11.58
CA ALA A 121 -4.09 -0.11 -10.88
C ALA A 121 -3.16 0.85 -11.63
N GLU A 122 -2.99 0.67 -12.94
CA GLU A 122 -2.15 1.53 -13.78
C GLU A 122 -2.68 2.97 -13.81
N GLU A 123 -3.99 3.17 -13.88
CA GLU A 123 -4.61 4.50 -13.79
C GLU A 123 -4.27 5.19 -12.47
N CYS A 124 -4.41 4.49 -11.33
CA CYS A 124 -4.04 5.02 -10.02
C CYS A 124 -2.55 5.39 -9.95
N PHE A 125 -1.67 4.52 -10.42
CA PHE A 125 -0.22 4.75 -10.41
C PHE A 125 0.20 5.90 -11.33
N ALA A 126 -0.42 6.04 -12.50
CA ALA A 126 -0.15 7.14 -13.42
C ALA A 126 -0.58 8.50 -12.82
N GLN A 127 -1.72 8.54 -12.13
CA GLN A 127 -2.16 9.75 -11.41
C GLN A 127 -1.21 10.09 -10.26
N ALA A 128 -0.85 9.10 -9.43
CA ALA A 128 0.10 9.29 -8.33
C ALA A 128 1.45 9.81 -8.83
N GLN A 129 1.95 9.28 -9.94
CA GLN A 129 3.21 9.70 -10.54
C GLN A 129 3.15 11.11 -11.16
N THR A 130 1.97 11.55 -11.62
CA THR A 130 1.79 12.92 -12.12
C THR A 130 1.97 13.94 -10.99
N LEU A 131 1.56 13.57 -9.77
CA LEU A 131 1.65 14.41 -8.58
C LEU A 131 3.01 14.28 -7.87
N ASP A 132 3.58 13.07 -7.83
CA ASP A 132 4.92 12.80 -7.31
C ASP A 132 5.69 11.85 -8.26
N PRO A 133 6.46 12.39 -9.22
CA PRO A 133 7.27 11.60 -10.13
C PRO A 133 8.35 10.75 -9.44
N GLY A 134 8.74 11.12 -8.21
CA GLY A 134 9.79 10.48 -7.42
C GLY A 134 9.29 9.35 -6.51
N HIS A 135 7.99 9.05 -6.50
CA HIS A 135 7.42 8.11 -5.54
C HIS A 135 7.93 6.67 -5.77
N ALA A 136 8.86 6.21 -4.92
CA ALA A 136 9.55 4.94 -5.07
C ALA A 136 8.60 3.72 -5.12
N GLY A 137 7.53 3.73 -4.30
CA GLY A 137 6.53 2.66 -4.27
C GLY A 137 5.80 2.48 -5.61
N VAL A 138 5.36 3.58 -6.22
CA VAL A 138 4.70 3.61 -7.53
C VAL A 138 5.66 3.10 -8.60
N GLN A 139 6.90 3.60 -8.64
CA GLN A 139 7.91 3.17 -9.62
C GLN A 139 8.18 1.65 -9.55
N LEU A 140 8.17 1.07 -8.34
CA LEU A 140 8.43 -0.36 -8.13
C LEU A 140 7.27 -1.25 -8.60
N HIS A 141 6.02 -0.81 -8.40
CA HIS A 141 4.83 -1.65 -8.64
C HIS A 141 4.17 -1.40 -10.00
N ARG A 142 4.48 -0.28 -10.65
CA ARG A 142 4.00 0.04 -11.99
C ARG A 142 4.51 -0.99 -13.00
N GLY A 143 3.64 -1.45 -13.90
CA GLY A 143 3.96 -2.51 -14.86
C GLY A 143 4.07 -3.92 -14.27
N MET A 144 3.82 -4.10 -12.96
CA MET A 144 3.66 -5.44 -12.40
C MET A 144 2.36 -6.06 -12.95
N HIS A 145 2.43 -7.31 -13.41
CA HIS A 145 1.26 -8.06 -13.85
C HIS A 145 1.10 -9.30 -12.98
N MET A 146 -0.11 -9.48 -12.45
CA MET A 146 -0.52 -10.72 -11.78
C MET A 146 -0.85 -11.72 -12.89
N GLY A 147 0.07 -12.65 -13.15
CA GLY A 147 -0.11 -13.73 -14.11
C GLY A 147 -0.83 -14.92 -13.50
#